data_AF-A0A1Y3MTM5-F1
#
_entry.id   AF-A0A1Y3MTM5-F1
#
_cell.length_a   1.000
_cell.length_b   1.000
_cell.length_c   1.000
_cell.angle_alpha   90.00
_cell.angle_beta   90.00
_cell.angle_gamma   90.00
#
_symmetry.space_group_name_H-M   'P 1'
#
loop_
_entity.id
_entity.type
_entity.pdbx_description
1 polymer ?
#
loop_
_entity_poly.entity_id
_entity_poly.type
_entity_poly.pdbx_seq_one_letter_code
_entity_poly.pdbx_strand_id
1 'polypeptide(L)'
;MKLSVALCALAALVAGTSAASLERRQWPNWGGNGQNWGGNGGQNWGGNGGQNWGGNGGGFNGGGQKTINDFKKVSVSGRDIHVYAPSNLAPNSPLLLSLHGMDQDPNYQQSNTHWETLADSEGFVVVYPRGGTGMSTWDIQGDKDTKWVLQIIDQMVKDYNIDKDRVYLSGFSMGGMFTYHAMSKIGDKIAAFAPCSGPNVFGASKAMRPVPIFHVHGTNDDVLNYNQVEGFLKNYRDQFHCPSQADVKTNYPNSENPNATLYTWGPCDKDVYIKHLKLQGRGHSPSKADIKDIWDFVKEWSVNGKISASGNTNPGNSNPGNTNPGNTNPGNSNPGNSNPGNNGSCWSKALGFPCCVNKSIVAFTDENGQWGVENNNWCGKPNTNNKNCWATALGYKCCSTSTCRNAQYSDQDGQWDVENGQWCGISTANTLFLMNVFDNF
;
A
#
# COMPACT_ATOMS: atom_id res chain seq x y z
N MET A 1 -1.67 43.30 -20.68
CA MET A 1 -2.14 42.43 -21.79
C MET A 1 -1.31 41.16 -21.72
N LYS A 2 -1.86 40.06 -21.17
CA LYS A 2 -2.44 38.89 -21.88
C LYS A 2 -1.37 38.13 -22.70
N LEU A 3 -1.20 36.81 -22.68
CA LEU A 3 -1.84 35.67 -22.01
C LEU A 3 -0.96 34.41 -22.28
N SER A 4 -1.15 33.39 -21.45
CA SER A 4 -0.76 31.97 -21.49
C SER A 4 -0.53 31.26 -22.83
N VAL A 5 0.35 30.25 -22.84
CA VAL A 5 0.05 28.91 -23.41
C VAL A 5 0.79 27.81 -22.61
N ALA A 6 0.01 27.01 -21.88
CA ALA A 6 0.33 25.67 -21.42
C ALA A 6 -0.81 24.73 -21.88
N LEU A 7 -0.50 23.45 -22.04
CA LEU A 7 -1.34 22.27 -22.35
C LEU A 7 -1.47 21.76 -23.81
N CYS A 8 -1.40 20.41 -23.86
CA CYS A 8 -1.96 19.44 -24.81
C CYS A 8 -1.12 18.95 -26.01
N ALA A 9 -0.64 17.70 -25.91
CA ALA A 9 -0.58 16.67 -26.97
C ALA A 9 -0.25 15.32 -26.30
N LEU A 10 -0.89 14.17 -26.58
CA LEU A 10 -1.96 13.83 -27.51
C LEU A 10 -2.52 12.45 -27.10
N ALA A 11 -3.83 12.24 -27.31
CA ALA A 11 -4.45 10.91 -27.35
C ALA A 11 -4.89 10.60 -28.79
N ALA A 12 -4.87 9.30 -29.12
CA ALA A 12 -5.54 8.59 -30.21
C ALA A 12 -5.00 8.70 -31.66
N LEU A 13 -4.61 7.54 -32.20
CA LEU A 13 -5.03 7.08 -33.54
C LEU A 13 -4.89 5.55 -33.62
N VAL A 14 -6.04 4.86 -33.66
CA VAL A 14 -6.17 3.48 -34.16
C VAL A 14 -6.84 3.59 -35.53
N ALA A 15 -6.14 3.19 -36.58
CA ALA A 15 -6.71 2.69 -37.83
C ALA A 15 -5.60 1.89 -38.52
N GLY A 16 -5.82 0.59 -38.70
CA GLY A 16 -4.81 -0.34 -39.17
C GLY A 16 -4.56 -0.30 -40.68
N THR A 17 -3.42 -0.86 -41.07
CA THR A 17 -3.25 -1.73 -42.25
C THR A 17 -1.91 -2.48 -42.14
N SER A 18 -1.99 -3.80 -42.32
CA SER A 18 -1.01 -4.75 -42.90
C SER A 18 0.49 -4.71 -42.54
N ALA A 19 0.97 -5.89 -42.11
CA ALA A 19 2.36 -6.29 -41.96
C ALA A 19 3.22 -6.12 -43.23
N ALA A 20 4.45 -5.66 -43.07
CA ALA A 20 5.64 -6.17 -43.76
C ALA A 20 6.93 -5.64 -43.09
N SER A 21 7.89 -6.55 -42.94
CA SER A 21 9.28 -6.38 -42.48
C SER A 21 10.07 -5.26 -43.17
N LEU A 22 11.00 -4.61 -42.44
CA LEU A 22 12.44 -4.49 -42.76
C LEU A 22 13.16 -3.42 -41.90
N GLU A 23 14.30 -3.85 -41.35
CA GLU A 23 15.56 -3.14 -41.10
C GLU A 23 15.70 -1.95 -40.11
N ARG A 24 16.75 -2.12 -39.28
CA ARG A 24 17.43 -1.12 -38.45
C ARG A 24 17.72 0.17 -39.22
N ARG A 25 17.33 1.32 -38.65
CA ARG A 25 18.01 2.60 -38.91
C ARG A 25 18.62 3.16 -37.64
N GLN A 26 19.94 3.33 -37.73
CA GLN A 26 20.80 4.07 -36.81
C GLN A 26 20.43 5.56 -36.82
N TRP A 27 20.56 6.22 -35.66
CA TRP A 27 20.58 7.68 -35.56
C TRP A 27 22.02 8.21 -35.67
N PRO A 28 22.23 9.45 -36.18
CA PRO A 28 23.54 9.90 -36.64
C PRO A 28 24.51 10.33 -35.54
N ASN A 29 25.76 10.09 -35.87
CA ASN A 29 27.02 10.35 -35.19
C ASN A 29 27.22 11.83 -34.82
N TRP A 30 27.55 12.12 -33.56
CA TRP A 30 28.26 13.34 -33.15
C TRP A 30 29.65 12.93 -32.62
N GLY A 31 30.64 12.96 -33.50
CA GLY A 31 32.05 13.07 -33.16
C GLY A 31 32.63 14.22 -33.98
N GLY A 32 33.55 15.04 -33.51
CA GLY A 32 34.19 15.15 -32.21
C GLY A 32 35.19 16.31 -32.28
N ASN A 33 35.73 16.72 -31.13
CA ASN A 33 37.15 17.00 -31.07
C ASN A 33 37.62 16.81 -29.62
N GLY A 34 38.42 15.77 -29.41
CA GLY A 34 39.02 15.46 -28.13
C GLY A 34 40.32 16.21 -27.93
N GLN A 35 40.63 16.48 -26.67
CA GLN A 35 42.00 16.35 -26.19
C GLN A 35 41.97 15.46 -24.94
N ASN A 36 42.89 14.51 -24.98
CA ASN A 36 43.00 13.32 -24.18
C ASN A 36 43.97 13.59 -23.02
N TRP A 37 43.66 13.11 -21.83
CA TRP A 37 44.67 12.76 -20.83
C TRP A 37 44.23 11.44 -20.18
N GLY A 38 44.87 10.36 -20.62
CA GLY A 38 44.89 9.08 -19.92
C GLY A 38 45.89 9.10 -18.76
N GLY A 39 45.63 8.28 -17.75
CA GLY A 39 46.52 8.08 -16.59
C GLY A 39 46.02 6.94 -15.71
N ASN A 40 46.64 5.78 -15.92
CA ASN A 40 46.36 4.44 -15.39
C ASN A 40 46.63 4.26 -13.88
N GLY A 41 46.01 3.25 -13.25
CA GLY A 41 46.34 2.80 -11.89
C GLY A 41 45.28 1.92 -11.23
N GLY A 42 45.14 0.66 -11.66
CA GLY A 42 44.22 -0.30 -11.06
C GLY A 42 44.75 -1.00 -9.80
N GLN A 43 43.88 -1.74 -9.11
CA GLN A 43 44.25 -3.01 -8.48
C GLN A 43 43.07 -3.98 -8.38
N ASN A 44 43.35 -5.13 -8.96
CA ASN A 44 42.64 -6.40 -9.11
C ASN A 44 42.11 -7.00 -7.80
N TRP A 45 40.89 -7.55 -7.81
CA TRP A 45 40.52 -8.72 -7.00
C TRP A 45 39.68 -9.67 -7.85
N GLY A 46 40.38 -10.57 -8.55
CA GLY A 46 39.85 -11.87 -8.93
C GLY A 46 39.82 -12.77 -7.70
N GLY A 47 38.67 -13.37 -7.42
CA GLY A 47 38.48 -14.32 -6.33
C GLY A 47 37.27 -15.19 -6.62
N ASN A 48 37.57 -16.37 -7.13
CA ASN A 48 36.68 -17.43 -7.55
C ASN A 48 35.68 -17.83 -6.44
N GLY A 49 34.41 -18.00 -6.81
CA GLY A 49 33.34 -18.38 -5.89
C GLY A 49 32.05 -18.70 -6.62
N GLY A 50 32.11 -19.55 -7.65
CA GLY A 50 30.91 -20.20 -8.13
C GLY A 50 30.37 -21.12 -7.03
N GLN A 51 29.11 -20.93 -6.64
CA GLN A 51 28.31 -21.99 -6.03
C GLN A 51 26.85 -21.83 -6.45
N ASN A 52 26.36 -22.95 -6.98
CA ASN A 52 24.99 -23.24 -7.38
C ASN A 52 24.06 -23.30 -6.14
N TRP A 53 22.83 -23.77 -6.34
CA TRP A 53 21.75 -24.05 -5.38
C TRP A 53 20.72 -22.91 -5.30
N GLY A 54 19.48 -23.09 -5.76
CA GLY A 54 18.63 -24.27 -5.61
C GLY A 54 17.63 -23.94 -4.51
N GLY A 55 16.37 -23.70 -4.87
CA GLY A 55 15.37 -23.23 -3.94
C GLY A 55 15.20 -24.15 -2.73
N ASN A 56 15.18 -23.56 -1.54
CA ASN A 56 14.14 -23.85 -0.55
C ASN A 56 14.09 -22.75 0.52
N GLY A 57 12.91 -22.59 1.12
CA GLY A 57 12.68 -21.75 2.29
C GLY A 57 13.68 -22.09 3.39
N GLY A 58 14.29 -21.06 3.95
CA GLY A 58 15.37 -21.21 4.91
C GLY A 58 15.82 -19.83 5.32
N GLY A 59 15.42 -19.44 6.52
CA GLY A 59 15.99 -18.28 7.19
C GLY A 59 17.50 -18.40 7.28
N PHE A 60 18.17 -17.28 7.49
CA PHE A 60 19.62 -17.22 7.63
C PHE A 60 20.08 -18.12 8.78
N ASN A 61 20.61 -19.29 8.44
CA ASN A 61 21.08 -20.25 9.42
C ASN A 61 22.58 -19.97 9.67
N GLY A 62 22.87 -19.12 10.66
CA GLY A 62 24.25 -18.80 11.05
C GLY A 62 24.33 -17.76 12.17
N GLY A 63 24.89 -18.14 13.32
CA GLY A 63 25.08 -17.28 14.51
C GLY A 63 26.25 -16.29 14.39
N GLY A 64 26.69 -15.95 13.18
CA GLY A 64 27.68 -14.88 12.96
C GLY A 64 27.02 -13.50 12.95
N GLN A 65 27.78 -12.46 13.28
CA GLN A 65 27.33 -11.08 13.01
C GLN A 65 27.19 -10.90 11.50
N LYS A 66 26.01 -10.48 11.06
CA LYS A 66 25.74 -10.20 9.65
C LYS A 66 26.39 -8.89 9.24
N THR A 67 26.92 -8.86 8.03
CA THR A 67 27.36 -7.64 7.37
C THR A 67 26.24 -7.09 6.50
N ILE A 68 26.36 -5.83 6.09
CA ILE A 68 25.41 -5.23 5.15
C ILE A 68 25.29 -5.97 3.81
N ASN A 69 26.33 -6.71 3.42
CA ASN A 69 26.31 -7.50 2.18
C ASN A 69 25.68 -8.89 2.37
N ASP A 70 25.28 -9.26 3.59
CA ASP A 70 24.73 -10.57 3.93
C ASP A 70 23.22 -10.61 3.70
N PHE A 71 22.78 -10.30 2.49
CA PHE A 71 21.39 -10.41 2.08
C PHE A 71 21.14 -11.71 1.30
N LYS A 72 19.91 -12.22 1.40
CA LYS A 72 19.44 -13.35 0.61
C LYS A 72 18.76 -12.84 -0.66
N LYS A 73 19.22 -13.28 -1.83
CA LYS A 73 18.47 -13.13 -3.08
C LYS A 73 17.38 -14.19 -3.14
N VAL A 74 16.13 -13.76 -3.29
CA VAL A 74 14.95 -14.62 -3.36
C VAL A 74 14.16 -14.24 -4.59
N SER A 75 13.57 -15.21 -5.29
CA SER A 75 12.60 -14.93 -6.35
C SER A 75 11.18 -15.11 -5.82
N VAL A 76 10.35 -14.08 -5.95
CA VAL A 76 8.92 -14.12 -5.61
C VAL A 76 8.14 -13.87 -6.89
N SER A 77 7.32 -14.86 -7.30
CA SER A 77 6.54 -14.79 -8.54
C SER A 77 7.37 -14.43 -9.79
N GLY A 78 8.59 -14.97 -9.89
CA GLY A 78 9.48 -14.77 -11.03
C GLY A 78 10.25 -13.44 -11.04
N ARG A 79 10.25 -12.70 -9.94
CA ARG A 79 10.99 -11.44 -9.79
C ARG A 79 11.88 -11.48 -8.55
N ASP A 80 13.08 -10.94 -8.70
CA ASP A 80 14.08 -10.95 -7.64
C ASP A 80 13.80 -9.90 -6.57
N ILE A 81 14.04 -10.30 -5.32
CA ILE A 81 14.09 -9.44 -4.14
C ILE A 81 15.38 -9.72 -3.37
N HIS A 82 15.95 -8.69 -2.75
CA HIS A 82 16.97 -8.88 -1.72
C HIS A 82 16.29 -8.80 -0.36
N VAL A 83 16.57 -9.77 0.50
CA VAL A 83 16.00 -9.82 1.85
C VAL A 83 17.15 -9.75 2.84
N TYR A 84 17.02 -8.89 3.85
CA TYR A 84 17.86 -8.91 5.03
C TYR A 84 16.97 -9.05 6.26
N ALA A 85 17.33 -10.00 7.12
CA ALA A 85 16.68 -10.21 8.40
C ALA A 85 17.78 -10.34 9.45
N PRO A 86 17.73 -9.67 10.61
CA PRO A 86 18.66 -9.89 11.72
C PRO A 86 18.75 -11.36 12.15
N SER A 87 19.89 -11.79 12.70
CA SER A 87 20.05 -13.17 13.20
C SER A 87 19.23 -13.45 14.47
N ASN A 88 18.93 -12.41 15.24
CA ASN A 88 18.14 -12.43 16.47
C ASN A 88 16.68 -11.96 16.26
N LEU A 89 16.14 -12.09 15.04
CA LEU A 89 14.79 -11.64 14.71
C LEU A 89 13.74 -12.33 15.62
N ALA A 90 12.93 -11.54 16.31
CA ALA A 90 11.83 -12.04 17.11
C ALA A 90 10.65 -12.49 16.20
N PRO A 91 9.83 -13.47 16.62
CA PRO A 91 8.57 -13.75 15.94
C PRO A 91 7.67 -12.51 15.87
N ASN A 92 6.85 -12.41 14.82
CA ASN A 92 5.95 -11.29 14.58
C ASN A 92 6.69 -9.95 14.49
N SER A 93 7.91 -9.93 13.95
CA SER A 93 8.65 -8.68 13.72
C SER A 93 8.08 -7.87 12.55
N PRO A 94 8.28 -6.54 12.50
CA PRO A 94 7.84 -5.72 11.38
C PRO A 94 8.56 -6.04 10.07
N LEU A 95 7.98 -5.57 8.97
CA LEU A 95 8.56 -5.63 7.63
C LEU A 95 8.63 -4.22 7.02
N LEU A 96 9.79 -3.85 6.47
CA LEU A 96 9.96 -2.64 5.66
C LEU A 96 10.37 -3.02 4.23
N LEU A 97 9.61 -2.55 3.23
CA LEU A 97 9.99 -2.64 1.84
C LEU A 97 10.63 -1.31 1.40
N SER A 98 11.86 -1.36 0.88
CA SER A 98 12.64 -0.22 0.40
C SER A 98 12.77 -0.28 -1.13
N LEU A 99 12.10 0.64 -1.82
CA LEU A 99 11.90 0.60 -3.27
C LEU A 99 12.86 1.54 -4.01
N HIS A 100 13.54 1.03 -5.04
CA HIS A 100 14.46 1.79 -5.88
C HIS A 100 13.74 2.76 -6.85
N GLY A 101 14.49 3.70 -7.44
CA GLY A 101 14.02 4.60 -8.49
C GLY A 101 13.96 3.97 -9.89
N MET A 102 13.62 4.76 -10.91
CA MET A 102 13.60 4.29 -12.30
C MET A 102 15.03 3.94 -12.77
N ASP A 103 15.19 2.86 -13.55
CA ASP A 103 16.48 2.41 -14.09
C ASP A 103 17.53 2.06 -13.01
N GLN A 104 17.06 1.80 -11.80
CA GLN A 104 17.85 1.33 -10.66
C GLN A 104 17.48 -0.11 -10.31
N ASP A 105 18.13 -0.67 -9.30
CA ASP A 105 17.87 -2.04 -8.87
C ASP A 105 17.99 -2.20 -7.35
N PRO A 106 17.71 -3.39 -6.81
CA PRO A 106 17.85 -3.66 -5.37
C PRO A 106 19.24 -3.37 -4.81
N ASN A 107 20.34 -3.60 -5.56
CA ASN A 107 21.69 -3.31 -5.09
C ASN A 107 21.89 -1.80 -4.90
N TYR A 108 21.42 -1.00 -5.86
CA TYR A 108 21.54 0.46 -5.78
C TYR A 108 20.77 1.00 -4.57
N GLN A 109 19.53 0.55 -4.35
CA GLN A 109 18.76 1.02 -3.20
C GLN A 109 19.39 0.60 -1.88
N GLN A 110 19.85 -0.64 -1.79
CA GLN A 110 20.54 -1.19 -0.63
C GLN A 110 21.82 -0.41 -0.30
N SER A 111 22.67 -0.15 -1.30
CA SER A 111 23.95 0.55 -1.12
C SER A 111 23.83 2.05 -0.82
N ASN A 112 22.64 2.64 -0.96
CA ASN A 112 22.42 4.04 -0.61
C ASN A 112 21.66 4.21 0.71
N THR A 113 20.77 3.28 1.06
CA THR A 113 19.91 3.40 2.25
C THR A 113 20.43 2.64 3.47
N HIS A 114 21.14 1.53 3.29
CA HIS A 114 21.77 0.79 4.38
C HIS A 114 20.81 0.40 5.53
N TRP A 115 19.59 -0.02 5.22
CA TRP A 115 18.57 -0.36 6.24
C TRP A 115 18.99 -1.49 7.18
N GLU A 116 19.93 -2.34 6.76
CA GLU A 116 20.41 -3.54 7.47
C GLU A 116 20.90 -3.20 8.87
N THR A 117 21.69 -2.13 9.02
CA THR A 117 22.23 -1.73 10.32
C THR A 117 21.12 -1.32 11.29
N LEU A 118 20.12 -0.60 10.79
CA LEU A 118 18.98 -0.22 11.60
C LEU A 118 18.10 -1.44 11.91
N ALA A 119 17.93 -2.35 10.95
CA ALA A 119 17.22 -3.61 11.11
C ALA A 119 17.81 -4.46 12.23
N ASP A 120 19.15 -4.56 12.34
CA ASP A 120 19.80 -5.28 13.43
C ASP A 120 19.50 -4.67 14.81
N SER A 121 19.51 -3.34 14.90
CA SER A 121 19.27 -2.64 16.16
C SER A 121 17.79 -2.59 16.58
N GLU A 122 16.88 -2.57 15.63
CA GLU A 122 15.44 -2.33 15.88
C GLU A 122 14.57 -3.58 15.66
N GLY A 123 15.15 -4.66 15.12
CA GLY A 123 14.50 -5.96 15.01
C GLY A 123 13.37 -6.01 13.98
N PHE A 124 13.68 -5.76 12.70
CA PHE A 124 12.73 -5.88 11.60
C PHE A 124 13.36 -6.53 10.36
N VAL A 125 12.52 -7.03 9.45
CA VAL A 125 12.97 -7.53 8.13
C VAL A 125 12.95 -6.37 7.14
N VAL A 126 14.00 -6.22 6.33
CA VAL A 126 14.00 -5.32 5.17
C VAL A 126 14.04 -6.10 3.87
N VAL A 127 13.23 -5.66 2.92
CA VAL A 127 13.21 -6.19 1.56
C VAL A 127 13.47 -5.08 0.55
N TYR A 128 14.34 -5.34 -0.42
CA TYR A 128 14.57 -4.50 -1.59
C TYR A 128 14.07 -5.23 -2.84
N PRO A 129 12.86 -4.93 -3.32
CA PRO A 129 12.29 -5.61 -4.47
C PRO A 129 12.77 -4.99 -5.79
N ARG A 130 12.92 -5.81 -6.84
CA ARG A 130 13.19 -5.34 -8.22
C ARG A 130 11.89 -4.96 -8.93
N GLY A 131 11.83 -3.75 -9.48
CA GLY A 131 10.77 -3.25 -10.38
C GLY A 131 10.53 -4.19 -11.57
N GLY A 132 9.28 -4.30 -12.01
CA GLY A 132 8.80 -5.44 -12.81
C GLY A 132 8.42 -5.10 -14.24
N THR A 133 8.64 -3.86 -14.66
CA THR A 133 8.30 -3.35 -15.99
C THR A 133 9.57 -2.85 -16.67
N GLY A 134 9.86 -3.35 -17.89
CA GLY A 134 10.94 -2.85 -18.75
C GLY A 134 12.26 -2.55 -18.05
N MET A 135 12.75 -1.31 -18.17
CA MET A 135 13.96 -0.74 -17.57
C MET A 135 13.92 -0.67 -16.03
N SER A 136 13.54 -1.75 -15.33
CA SER A 136 13.44 -1.79 -13.88
C SER A 136 12.56 -0.66 -13.31
N THR A 137 11.30 -0.60 -13.76
CA THR A 137 10.35 0.43 -13.36
C THR A 137 9.19 -0.14 -12.53
N TRP A 138 8.37 0.77 -11.99
CA TRP A 138 7.18 0.41 -11.19
C TRP A 138 5.88 0.66 -11.95
N ASP A 139 4.91 -0.23 -11.81
CA ASP A 139 3.53 0.01 -12.27
C ASP A 139 2.82 1.03 -11.35
N ILE A 140 2.87 2.30 -11.75
CA ILE A 140 2.27 3.45 -11.03
C ILE A 140 0.91 3.88 -11.58
N GLN A 141 0.28 3.07 -12.42
CA GLN A 141 -1.04 3.35 -13.01
C GLN A 141 -2.02 2.18 -12.81
N GLY A 142 -1.53 0.95 -12.96
CA GLY A 142 -2.27 -0.28 -12.79
C GLY A 142 -2.21 -0.81 -11.35
N ASP A 143 -2.21 -2.14 -11.21
CA ASP A 143 -2.14 -2.81 -9.90
C ASP A 143 -1.11 -3.95 -9.86
N LYS A 144 -0.35 -4.16 -10.94
CA LYS A 144 0.56 -5.30 -11.11
C LYS A 144 1.56 -5.37 -9.97
N ASP A 145 2.22 -4.24 -9.70
CA ASP A 145 3.26 -4.18 -8.68
C ASP A 145 2.68 -4.10 -7.27
N THR A 146 1.49 -3.54 -7.09
CA THR A 146 0.82 -3.57 -5.77
C THR A 146 0.38 -4.98 -5.38
N LYS A 147 -0.11 -5.78 -6.33
CA LYS A 147 -0.41 -7.21 -6.12
C LYS A 147 0.86 -7.99 -5.83
N TRP A 148 1.96 -7.68 -6.52
CA TRP A 148 3.24 -8.33 -6.27
C TRP A 148 3.83 -7.98 -4.89
N VAL A 149 3.68 -6.74 -4.43
CA VAL A 149 4.03 -6.35 -3.05
C VAL A 149 3.29 -7.21 -2.02
N LEU A 150 1.98 -7.46 -2.21
CA LEU A 150 1.24 -8.37 -1.33
C LEU A 150 1.80 -9.80 -1.34
N GLN A 151 2.25 -10.29 -2.50
CA GLN A 151 2.90 -11.61 -2.61
C GLN A 151 4.25 -11.65 -1.88
N ILE A 152 5.03 -10.57 -1.90
CA ILE A 152 6.25 -10.44 -1.10
C ILE A 152 5.92 -10.52 0.39
N ILE A 153 4.89 -9.80 0.86
CA ILE A 153 4.46 -9.82 2.26
C ILE A 153 4.06 -11.25 2.67
N ASP A 154 3.27 -11.94 1.85
CA ASP A 154 2.90 -13.33 2.11
C ASP A 154 4.11 -14.27 2.15
N GLN A 155 5.13 -14.04 1.32
CA GLN A 155 6.37 -14.80 1.36
C GLN A 155 7.17 -14.51 2.64
N MET A 156 7.27 -13.25 3.08
CA MET A 156 7.99 -12.88 4.30
C MET A 156 7.31 -13.41 5.57
N VAL A 157 5.98 -13.57 5.54
CA VAL A 157 5.24 -14.23 6.62
C VAL A 157 5.59 -15.70 6.70
N LYS A 158 5.70 -16.39 5.56
CA LYS A 158 6.09 -17.81 5.53
C LYS A 158 7.53 -18.02 5.97
N ASP A 159 8.45 -17.16 5.52
CA ASP A 159 9.89 -17.35 5.71
C ASP A 159 10.39 -16.84 7.06
N TYR A 160 9.78 -15.80 7.62
CA TYR A 160 10.29 -15.09 8.81
C TYR A 160 9.23 -14.85 9.89
N ASN A 161 7.98 -15.29 9.68
CA ASN A 161 6.87 -15.05 10.60
C ASN A 161 6.73 -13.55 10.98
N ILE A 162 6.79 -12.66 9.98
CA ILE A 162 6.59 -11.22 10.20
C ILE A 162 5.13 -10.90 10.56
N ASP A 163 4.93 -9.77 11.23
CA ASP A 163 3.62 -9.25 11.57
C ASP A 163 3.00 -8.51 10.37
N LYS A 164 1.93 -9.07 9.81
CA LYS A 164 1.22 -8.50 8.65
C LYS A 164 0.57 -7.14 8.95
N ASP A 165 0.32 -6.83 10.22
CA ASP A 165 -0.26 -5.56 10.60
C ASP A 165 0.81 -4.46 10.71
N ARG A 166 2.11 -4.81 10.70
CA ARG A 166 3.26 -3.91 10.81
C ARG A 166 4.17 -3.98 9.58
N VAL A 167 3.55 -3.76 8.43
CA VAL A 167 4.25 -3.63 7.13
C VAL A 167 4.33 -2.16 6.74
N TYR A 168 5.52 -1.73 6.33
CA TYR A 168 5.82 -0.36 5.93
C TYR A 168 6.40 -0.32 4.51
N LEU A 169 6.11 0.77 3.79
CA LEU A 169 6.60 0.98 2.43
C LEU A 169 7.34 2.30 2.33
N SER A 170 8.60 2.26 1.90
CA SER A 170 9.43 3.43 1.63
C SER A 170 10.07 3.29 0.25
N GLY A 171 10.31 4.40 -0.45
CA GLY A 171 10.87 4.33 -1.79
C GLY A 171 11.41 5.65 -2.30
N PHE A 172 12.42 5.57 -3.16
CA PHE A 172 13.08 6.73 -3.76
C PHE A 172 12.59 6.99 -5.19
N SER A 173 12.42 8.26 -5.58
CA SER A 173 12.11 8.66 -6.97
C SER A 173 10.85 7.95 -7.48
N MET A 174 10.93 7.17 -8.57
CA MET A 174 9.81 6.36 -9.05
C MET A 174 9.31 5.34 -8.00
N GLY A 175 10.17 4.83 -7.11
CA GLY A 175 9.75 4.04 -5.95
C GLY A 175 8.98 4.86 -4.92
N GLY A 176 9.28 6.15 -4.77
CA GLY A 176 8.50 7.10 -3.97
C GLY A 176 7.14 7.41 -4.61
N MET A 177 7.09 7.59 -5.93
CA MET A 177 5.84 7.69 -6.69
C MET A 177 4.98 6.43 -6.52
N PHE A 178 5.59 5.25 -6.62
CA PHE A 178 4.91 3.98 -6.39
C PHE A 178 4.46 3.83 -4.93
N THR A 179 5.21 4.35 -3.96
CA THR A 179 4.80 4.35 -2.54
C THR A 179 3.47 5.12 -2.38
N TYR A 180 3.32 6.26 -3.05
CA TYR A 180 2.02 6.96 -3.13
C TYR A 180 0.95 6.15 -3.85
N HIS A 181 1.27 5.53 -4.98
CA HIS A 181 0.35 4.68 -5.73
C HIS A 181 -0.19 3.51 -4.89
N ALA A 182 0.71 2.80 -4.21
CA ALA A 182 0.39 1.70 -3.31
C ALA A 182 -0.50 2.14 -2.16
N MET A 183 -0.32 3.35 -1.61
CA MET A 183 -1.22 3.91 -0.60
C MET A 183 -2.67 4.00 -1.09
N SER A 184 -2.89 4.26 -2.38
CA SER A 184 -4.23 4.30 -2.98
C SER A 184 -4.84 2.93 -3.30
N LYS A 185 -4.02 1.88 -3.44
CA LYS A 185 -4.45 0.55 -3.88
C LYS A 185 -4.51 -0.48 -2.76
N ILE A 186 -3.55 -0.42 -1.84
CA ILE A 186 -3.33 -1.39 -0.77
C ILE A 186 -3.10 -0.70 0.58
N GLY A 187 -3.60 0.53 0.74
CA GLY A 187 -3.47 1.30 1.99
C GLY A 187 -4.16 0.64 3.20
N ASP A 188 -5.07 -0.31 2.99
CA ASP A 188 -5.68 -1.14 4.03
C ASP A 188 -4.77 -2.29 4.49
N LYS A 189 -3.69 -2.60 3.75
CA LYS A 189 -2.73 -3.68 4.06
C LYS A 189 -1.38 -3.21 4.57
N ILE A 190 -1.08 -1.91 4.46
CA ILE A 190 0.20 -1.32 4.84
C ILE A 190 -0.05 -0.30 5.93
N ALA A 191 0.72 -0.38 7.02
CA ALA A 191 0.51 0.40 8.23
C ALA A 191 0.85 1.89 8.02
N ALA A 192 2.00 2.18 7.39
CA ALA A 192 2.51 3.53 7.14
C ALA A 192 3.39 3.58 5.88
N PHE A 193 3.47 4.76 5.26
CA PHE A 193 4.16 5.00 3.99
C PHE A 193 5.18 6.13 4.11
N ALA A 194 6.33 5.98 3.49
CA ALA A 194 7.42 6.95 3.56
C ALA A 194 8.08 7.22 2.19
N PRO A 195 7.41 7.94 1.28
CA PRO A 195 7.98 8.29 -0.01
C PRO A 195 9.14 9.28 0.13
N CYS A 196 10.22 9.06 -0.61
CA CYS A 196 11.43 9.89 -0.64
C CYS A 196 11.67 10.40 -2.06
N SER A 197 11.83 11.72 -2.24
CA SER A 197 12.12 12.35 -3.53
C SER A 197 11.23 11.84 -4.67
N GLY A 198 9.96 11.54 -4.39
CA GLY A 198 9.01 10.98 -5.35
C GLY A 198 7.62 11.53 -5.05
N PRO A 199 7.14 12.53 -5.80
CA PRO A 199 5.84 13.13 -5.54
C PRO A 199 4.69 12.23 -5.98
N ASN A 200 3.48 12.50 -5.49
CA ASN A 200 2.29 11.83 -6.00
C ASN A 200 2.05 12.27 -7.45
N VAL A 201 2.21 11.33 -8.39
CA VAL A 201 1.94 11.52 -9.82
C VAL A 201 0.79 10.61 -10.24
N PHE A 202 0.01 11.02 -11.25
CA PHE A 202 -1.10 10.24 -11.81
C PHE A 202 -2.30 9.96 -10.88
N GLY A 203 -2.52 10.80 -9.87
CA GLY A 203 -3.80 10.80 -9.15
C GLY A 203 -3.99 9.65 -8.17
N ALA A 204 -2.93 9.19 -7.51
CA ALA A 204 -2.99 8.23 -6.41
C ALA A 204 -3.64 8.82 -5.12
N SER A 205 -4.60 9.74 -5.25
CA SER A 205 -5.18 10.54 -4.17
C SER A 205 -6.36 9.90 -3.46
N LYS A 206 -6.62 8.60 -3.65
CA LYS A 206 -7.68 7.87 -2.94
C LYS A 206 -7.08 6.85 -1.98
N ALA A 207 -6.41 7.33 -0.92
CA ALA A 207 -6.12 6.45 0.19
C ALA A 207 -7.47 5.94 0.75
N MET A 208 -7.59 4.62 0.93
CA MET A 208 -8.84 3.97 1.35
C MET A 208 -9.18 4.22 2.83
N ARG A 209 -8.25 4.83 3.57
CA ARG A 209 -8.36 5.26 4.97
C ARG A 209 -7.41 6.45 5.23
N PRO A 210 -7.50 7.15 6.37
CA PRO A 210 -6.42 8.01 6.83
C PRO A 210 -5.18 7.14 7.06
N VAL A 211 -4.12 7.37 6.28
CA VAL A 211 -2.88 6.61 6.36
C VAL A 211 -1.76 7.51 6.89
N PRO A 212 -1.01 7.08 7.92
CA PRO A 212 0.19 7.78 8.35
C PRO A 212 1.23 7.84 7.23
N ILE A 213 1.69 9.05 6.91
CA ILE A 213 2.68 9.27 5.85
C ILE A 213 3.81 10.19 6.32
N PHE A 214 5.04 9.83 5.95
CA PHE A 214 6.22 10.67 6.14
C PHE A 214 6.96 10.89 4.81
N HIS A 215 6.77 12.07 4.21
CA HIS A 215 7.45 12.41 2.97
C HIS A 215 8.81 13.09 3.21
N VAL A 216 9.87 12.60 2.56
CA VAL A 216 11.21 13.20 2.60
C VAL A 216 11.58 13.76 1.23
N HIS A 217 12.01 15.03 1.13
CA HIS A 217 12.36 15.63 -0.17
C HIS A 217 13.37 16.78 -0.06
N GLY A 218 14.26 16.87 -1.04
CA GLY A 218 15.22 17.96 -1.21
C GLY A 218 14.64 19.21 -1.88
N THR A 219 15.02 20.40 -1.45
CA THR A 219 14.52 21.64 -2.09
C THR A 219 15.20 21.97 -3.42
N ASN A 220 16.38 21.38 -3.69
CA ASN A 220 17.12 21.52 -4.94
C ASN A 220 17.05 20.23 -5.77
N ASP A 221 16.01 19.41 -5.58
CA ASP A 221 15.74 18.26 -6.43
C ASP A 221 15.54 18.73 -7.87
N ASP A 222 16.51 18.39 -8.72
CA ASP A 222 16.65 18.84 -10.11
C ASP A 222 15.92 17.93 -11.10
N VAL A 223 15.36 16.82 -10.62
CA VAL A 223 14.61 15.86 -11.43
C VAL A 223 13.11 16.00 -11.17
N LEU A 224 12.70 16.10 -9.91
CA LEU A 224 11.28 16.16 -9.51
C LEU A 224 11.03 17.37 -8.64
N ASN A 225 10.08 18.19 -9.09
CA ASN A 225 9.87 19.50 -8.48
C ASN A 225 9.30 19.35 -7.07
N TYR A 226 10.04 19.85 -6.08
CA TYR A 226 9.66 19.89 -4.67
C TYR A 226 8.22 20.42 -4.42
N ASN A 227 7.77 21.42 -5.18
CA ASN A 227 6.44 22.03 -4.99
C ASN A 227 5.27 21.04 -5.22
N GLN A 228 5.50 19.95 -5.96
CA GLN A 228 4.49 18.90 -6.15
C GLN A 228 4.17 18.17 -4.83
N VAL A 229 5.14 18.09 -3.91
CA VAL A 229 4.96 17.49 -2.59
C VAL A 229 4.05 18.34 -1.72
N GLU A 230 4.31 19.64 -1.66
CA GLU A 230 3.54 20.57 -0.82
C GLU A 230 2.06 20.59 -1.24
N GLY A 231 1.79 20.59 -2.55
CA GLY A 231 0.45 20.53 -3.09
C GLY A 231 -0.30 19.25 -2.70
N PHE A 232 0.34 18.08 -2.83
CA PHE A 232 -0.24 16.81 -2.41
C PHE A 232 -0.52 16.79 -0.90
N LEU A 233 0.49 17.11 -0.07
CA LEU A 233 0.35 17.05 1.38
C LEU A 233 -0.73 18.00 1.86
N LYS A 234 -0.89 19.18 1.22
CA LYS A 234 -2.01 20.07 1.51
C LYS A 234 -3.35 19.39 1.28
N ASN A 235 -3.57 18.83 0.09
CA ASN A 235 -4.84 18.19 -0.22
C ASN A 235 -5.12 16.98 0.68
N TYR A 236 -4.09 16.21 1.01
CA TYR A 236 -4.21 15.05 1.89
C TYR A 236 -4.53 15.44 3.34
N ARG A 237 -3.92 16.52 3.85
CA ARG A 237 -4.26 17.11 5.15
C ARG A 237 -5.71 17.57 5.22
N ASP A 238 -6.14 18.30 4.19
CA ASP A 238 -7.50 18.84 4.10
C ASP A 238 -8.54 17.70 4.03
N GLN A 239 -8.23 16.63 3.27
CA GLN A 239 -9.08 15.45 3.15
C GLN A 239 -9.33 14.73 4.48
N PHE A 240 -8.32 14.68 5.37
CA PHE A 240 -8.38 13.95 6.64
C PHE A 240 -8.41 14.87 7.86
N HIS A 241 -8.90 16.09 7.69
CA HIS A 241 -9.14 17.07 8.76
C HIS A 241 -7.95 17.29 9.71
N CYS A 242 -6.73 17.24 9.17
CA CYS A 242 -5.54 17.56 9.94
C CYS A 242 -5.52 19.04 10.35
N PRO A 243 -4.78 19.41 11.41
CA PRO A 243 -4.54 20.81 11.75
C PRO A 243 -4.00 21.59 10.56
N SER A 244 -4.48 22.83 10.37
CA SER A 244 -4.04 23.69 9.27
C SER A 244 -2.59 24.17 9.43
N GLN A 245 -2.13 24.32 10.68
CA GLN A 245 -0.76 24.64 11.04
C GLN A 245 0.01 23.36 11.40
N ALA A 246 1.26 23.29 10.96
CA ALA A 246 2.16 22.23 11.38
C ALA A 246 2.78 22.58 12.74
N ASP A 247 3.13 21.56 13.54
CA ASP A 247 4.27 21.66 14.44
C ASP A 247 5.55 21.65 13.59
N VAL A 248 6.39 22.67 13.74
CA VAL A 248 7.57 22.92 12.90
C VAL A 248 8.83 22.87 13.74
N LYS A 249 9.74 21.97 13.38
CA LYS A 249 11.10 21.92 13.92
C LYS A 249 12.08 22.36 12.86
N THR A 250 12.61 23.57 13.00
CA THR A 250 13.71 24.10 12.19
C THR A 250 15.07 23.62 12.71
N ASN A 251 16.10 23.59 11.87
CA ASN A 251 17.43 23.06 12.20
C ASN A 251 17.35 21.63 12.75
N TYR A 252 16.48 20.83 12.12
CA TYR A 252 16.28 19.44 12.49
C TYR A 252 17.54 18.66 12.10
N PRO A 253 18.22 17.99 13.05
CA PRO A 253 19.53 17.41 12.81
C PRO A 253 19.41 16.08 12.06
N ASN A 254 19.28 16.16 10.74
CA ASN A 254 19.57 15.06 9.84
C ASN A 254 21.08 15.05 9.54
N SER A 255 21.74 13.89 9.60
CA SER A 255 23.21 13.81 9.56
C SER A 255 23.84 14.36 8.29
N GLU A 256 23.08 14.45 7.19
CA GLU A 256 23.53 15.03 5.91
C GLU A 256 22.85 16.38 5.60
N ASN A 257 21.90 16.81 6.43
CA ASN A 257 21.14 18.02 6.21
C ASN A 257 20.86 18.74 7.56
N PRO A 258 21.86 19.42 8.14
CA PRO A 258 21.74 20.03 9.47
C PRO A 258 20.71 21.17 9.54
N ASN A 259 20.33 21.72 8.38
CA ASN A 259 19.34 22.78 8.26
C ASN A 259 17.97 22.26 7.79
N ALA A 260 17.73 20.95 7.90
CA ALA A 260 16.43 20.38 7.55
C ALA A 260 15.30 21.00 8.40
N THR A 261 14.09 20.97 7.86
CA THR A 261 12.88 21.39 8.58
C THR A 261 11.90 20.23 8.61
N LEU A 262 11.52 19.81 9.80
CA LEU A 262 10.50 18.78 10.00
C LEU A 262 9.16 19.45 10.28
N TYR A 263 8.17 19.16 9.44
CA TYR A 263 6.79 19.56 9.61
C TYR A 263 5.98 18.34 10.08
N THR A 264 5.14 18.52 11.10
CA THR A 264 4.23 17.50 11.59
C THR A 264 2.82 18.05 11.67
N TRP A 265 1.86 17.37 11.05
CA TRP A 265 0.44 17.65 11.18
C TRP A 265 -0.25 16.45 11.82
N GLY A 266 -0.98 16.71 12.89
CA GLY A 266 -1.82 15.73 13.55
C GLY A 266 -2.17 16.13 14.98
N PRO A 267 -3.05 15.38 15.65
CA PRO A 267 -3.78 14.25 15.09
C PRO A 267 -4.76 14.70 13.99
N CYS A 268 -4.83 13.91 12.93
CA CYS A 268 -5.84 14.00 11.87
C CYS A 268 -6.99 13.02 12.19
N ASP A 269 -7.89 12.76 11.22
CA ASP A 269 -8.88 11.70 11.33
C ASP A 269 -8.23 10.36 11.74
N LYS A 270 -8.88 9.64 12.67
CA LYS A 270 -8.38 8.35 13.22
C LYS A 270 -6.99 8.47 13.87
N ASP A 271 -6.68 9.64 14.43
CA ASP A 271 -5.45 9.92 15.16
C ASP A 271 -4.17 9.74 14.33
N VAL A 272 -4.25 9.78 12.99
CA VAL A 272 -3.08 9.66 12.12
C VAL A 272 -2.27 10.95 12.06
N TYR A 273 -0.99 10.82 11.71
CA TYR A 273 -0.09 11.96 11.55
C TYR A 273 0.50 11.97 10.14
N ILE A 274 0.68 13.18 9.61
CA ILE A 274 1.38 13.46 8.36
C ILE A 274 2.67 14.18 8.74
N LYS A 275 3.81 13.69 8.27
CA LYS A 275 5.11 14.34 8.44
C LYS A 275 5.75 14.69 7.10
N HIS A 276 6.52 15.76 7.09
CA HIS A 276 7.35 16.12 5.95
C HIS A 276 8.74 16.59 6.41
N LEU A 277 9.78 15.94 5.91
CA LEU A 277 11.17 16.32 6.12
C LEU A 277 11.65 17.06 4.87
N LYS A 278 11.74 18.39 5.01
CA LYS A 278 12.27 19.29 4.00
C LYS A 278 13.78 19.40 4.15
N LEU A 279 14.52 18.85 3.18
CA LEU A 279 15.97 18.82 3.18
C LEU A 279 16.50 20.00 2.37
N GLN A 280 16.98 21.03 3.06
CA GLN A 280 17.40 22.28 2.42
C GLN A 280 18.63 22.04 1.55
N GLY A 281 18.57 22.48 0.30
CA GLY A 281 19.67 22.42 -0.67
C GLY A 281 20.01 21.02 -1.20
N ARG A 282 19.38 19.96 -0.71
CA ARG A 282 19.62 18.59 -1.20
C ARG A 282 18.97 18.39 -2.58
N GLY A 283 19.68 17.67 -3.44
CA GLY A 283 19.23 17.25 -4.78
C GLY A 283 18.53 15.88 -4.80
N HIS A 284 18.46 15.28 -5.98
CA HIS A 284 17.71 14.03 -6.23
C HIS A 284 18.50 12.76 -5.87
N SER A 285 18.55 12.39 -4.59
CA SER A 285 19.23 11.15 -4.15
C SER A 285 18.52 10.43 -3.00
N PRO A 286 18.60 9.09 -2.92
CA PRO A 286 18.31 8.37 -1.69
C PRO A 286 19.47 8.55 -0.70
N SER A 287 19.20 8.39 0.60
CA SER A 287 20.25 8.49 1.61
C SER A 287 19.94 7.70 2.87
N LYS A 288 20.98 7.09 3.45
CA LYS A 288 20.98 6.50 4.80
C LYS A 288 20.74 7.53 5.91
N ALA A 289 20.94 8.82 5.66
CA ALA A 289 20.70 9.85 6.66
C ALA A 289 19.21 9.99 7.02
N ASP A 290 18.31 9.57 6.11
CA ASP A 290 16.86 9.72 6.28
C ASP A 290 16.22 8.51 6.97
N ILE A 291 16.88 7.34 6.91
CA ILE A 291 16.23 6.07 7.25
C ILE A 291 15.81 5.98 8.71
N LYS A 292 16.56 6.62 9.62
CA LYS A 292 16.22 6.64 11.05
C LYS A 292 14.95 7.46 11.30
N ASP A 293 14.83 8.63 10.68
CA ASP A 293 13.65 9.47 10.79
C ASP A 293 12.42 8.74 10.23
N ILE A 294 12.58 8.10 9.07
CA ILE A 294 11.53 7.27 8.46
C ILE A 294 11.12 6.15 9.41
N TRP A 295 12.07 5.39 9.94
CA TRP A 295 11.81 4.28 10.85
C TRP A 295 11.07 4.71 12.11
N ASP A 296 11.58 5.76 12.77
CA ASP A 296 11.01 6.28 14.02
C ASP A 296 9.55 6.72 13.83
N PHE A 297 9.18 7.16 12.63
CA PHE A 297 7.79 7.43 12.30
C PHE A 297 7.00 6.16 12.00
N VAL A 298 7.44 5.33 11.05
CA VAL A 298 6.60 4.22 10.56
C VAL A 298 6.38 3.16 11.64
N LYS A 299 7.35 2.94 12.54
CA LYS A 299 7.28 1.92 13.60
C LYS A 299 6.20 2.21 14.65
N GLU A 300 5.66 3.42 14.70
CA GLU A 300 4.55 3.79 15.58
C GLU A 300 3.20 3.18 15.14
N TRP A 301 3.12 2.54 13.98
CA TRP A 301 1.83 2.23 13.33
C TRP A 301 1.62 0.75 13.07
N SER A 302 0.37 0.33 13.22
CA SER A 302 -0.17 -0.87 12.58
C SER A 302 -1.31 -0.49 11.63
N VAL A 303 -1.78 -1.43 10.81
CA VAL A 303 -2.99 -1.22 9.98
C VAL A 303 -4.23 -0.87 10.83
N ASN A 304 -4.22 -1.22 12.12
CA ASN A 304 -5.29 -0.95 13.09
C ASN A 304 -5.15 0.40 13.82
N GLY A 305 -4.11 1.17 13.54
CA GLY A 305 -3.87 2.50 14.12
C GLY A 305 -2.54 2.61 14.86
N LYS A 306 -2.42 3.62 15.73
CA LYS A 306 -1.20 3.87 16.48
C LYS A 306 -0.94 2.75 17.50
N ILE A 307 0.25 2.18 17.49
CA ILE A 307 0.68 1.18 18.47
C ILE A 307 0.93 1.93 19.79
N SER A 308 0.14 1.63 20.80
CA SER A 308 0.35 2.18 22.14
C SER A 308 1.68 1.67 22.69
N ALA A 309 2.49 2.55 23.31
CA ALA A 309 3.77 2.20 23.93
C ALA A 309 3.68 1.19 25.10
N SER A 310 2.47 0.68 25.40
CA SER A 310 2.16 -0.31 26.42
C SER A 310 1.62 -1.58 25.73
N GLY A 311 2.52 -2.40 25.17
CA GLY A 311 2.13 -3.57 24.39
C GLY A 311 3.11 -4.74 24.49
N ASN A 312 3.87 -4.84 25.58
CA ASN A 312 4.47 -6.12 25.97
C ASN A 312 3.59 -6.79 27.03
N THR A 313 2.41 -7.23 26.61
CA THR A 313 1.70 -8.32 27.28
C THR A 313 1.17 -9.23 26.19
N ASN A 314 1.91 -10.30 25.95
CA ASN A 314 1.38 -11.60 25.55
C ASN A 314 -0.08 -11.76 26.03
N PRO A 315 -1.07 -12.04 25.17
CA PRO A 315 -2.29 -12.69 25.63
C PRO A 315 -1.96 -14.18 25.88
N GLY A 316 -1.01 -14.43 26.78
CA GLY A 316 -0.74 -15.74 27.31
C GLY A 316 -1.76 -16.02 28.40
N ASN A 317 -2.67 -16.96 28.12
CA ASN A 317 -3.24 -17.89 29.08
C ASN A 317 -3.56 -17.31 30.47
N SER A 318 -4.74 -16.69 30.62
CA SER A 318 -5.42 -16.64 31.91
C SER A 318 -6.67 -17.51 31.85
N ASN A 319 -6.47 -18.78 32.19
CA ASN A 319 -7.52 -19.68 32.64
C ASN A 319 -8.04 -19.14 33.99
N PRO A 320 -9.31 -18.70 34.14
CA PRO A 320 -9.84 -18.39 35.46
C PRO A 320 -10.26 -19.70 36.11
N GLY A 321 -9.32 -20.30 36.84
CA GLY A 321 -9.61 -21.33 37.81
C GLY A 321 -10.53 -20.78 38.92
N ASN A 322 -11.71 -21.39 39.01
CA ASN A 322 -12.38 -21.80 40.24
C ASN A 322 -12.34 -20.84 41.43
N THR A 323 -13.43 -20.09 41.63
CA THR A 323 -14.03 -19.93 42.96
C THR A 323 -15.56 -19.89 42.85
N ASN A 324 -16.20 -20.93 43.37
CA ASN A 324 -17.60 -20.95 43.75
C ASN A 324 -17.63 -20.67 45.27
N PRO A 325 -18.51 -19.79 45.79
CA PRO A 325 -19.75 -20.34 46.34
C PRO A 325 -20.96 -19.37 46.26
N GLY A 326 -22.17 -19.92 46.12
CA GLY A 326 -23.37 -19.20 46.55
C GLY A 326 -24.63 -19.47 45.73
N ASN A 327 -25.28 -20.58 46.04
CA ASN A 327 -26.64 -20.93 45.63
C ASN A 327 -27.67 -19.91 46.18
N THR A 328 -28.47 -19.29 45.30
CA THR A 328 -29.92 -19.12 45.47
C THR A 328 -30.59 -18.76 44.14
N ASN A 329 -31.48 -19.64 43.66
CA ASN A 329 -32.57 -19.33 42.74
C ASN A 329 -33.86 -19.74 43.48
N PRO A 330 -34.98 -19.00 43.41
CA PRO A 330 -35.88 -19.22 42.27
C PRO A 330 -36.70 -17.98 41.84
N GLY A 331 -37.00 -17.86 40.55
CA GLY A 331 -37.94 -16.86 40.03
C GLY A 331 -38.25 -17.04 38.56
N ASN A 332 -39.11 -18.01 38.25
CA ASN A 332 -39.65 -18.30 36.93
C ASN A 332 -40.69 -17.25 36.51
N SER A 333 -40.48 -16.59 35.37
CA SER A 333 -41.58 -16.08 34.54
C SER A 333 -41.14 -15.93 33.08
N ASN A 334 -41.55 -16.90 32.25
CA ASN A 334 -41.84 -16.69 30.84
C ASN A 334 -43.21 -17.36 30.60
N PRO A 335 -44.17 -16.68 29.95
CA PRO A 335 -44.29 -16.90 28.51
C PRO A 335 -44.80 -15.67 27.73
N GLY A 336 -44.42 -15.55 26.45
CA GLY A 336 -45.04 -14.58 25.56
C GLY A 336 -44.34 -14.40 24.22
N ASN A 337 -44.27 -15.47 23.43
CA ASN A 337 -43.89 -15.40 22.02
C ASN A 337 -45.03 -14.72 21.22
N SER A 338 -44.74 -13.61 20.55
CA SER A 338 -45.49 -13.16 19.39
C SER A 338 -44.51 -12.83 18.27
N ASN A 339 -44.34 -13.79 17.36
CA ASN A 339 -43.92 -13.54 16.00
C ASN A 339 -45.03 -14.09 15.09
N PRO A 340 -45.55 -13.25 14.19
CA PRO A 340 -45.51 -13.63 12.78
C PRO A 340 -45.24 -12.39 11.87
N GLY A 341 -44.43 -12.44 10.82
CA GLY A 341 -43.69 -13.54 10.25
C GLY A 341 -42.84 -13.09 9.04
N ASN A 342 -41.81 -13.91 8.78
CA ASN A 342 -41.17 -14.28 7.51
C ASN A 342 -40.88 -13.18 6.47
N ASN A 343 -39.65 -13.00 5.97
CA ASN A 343 -38.72 -14.06 5.57
C ASN A 343 -37.27 -13.54 5.45
N GLY A 344 -36.33 -14.27 6.03
CA GLY A 344 -34.89 -14.01 5.98
C GLY A 344 -34.24 -14.43 7.30
N SER A 345 -33.90 -15.71 7.45
CA SER A 345 -33.35 -16.26 8.69
C SER A 345 -32.10 -15.47 9.12
N CYS A 346 -32.12 -15.01 10.36
CA CYS A 346 -30.95 -14.37 10.94
C CYS A 346 -29.96 -15.46 11.38
N TRP A 347 -29.03 -15.73 10.46
CA TRP A 347 -28.04 -16.81 10.53
C TRP A 347 -27.00 -16.61 11.65
N SER A 348 -26.70 -15.37 12.05
CA SER A 348 -25.66 -15.07 13.05
C SER A 348 -26.00 -15.57 14.45
N LYS A 349 -27.28 -15.82 14.75
CA LYS A 349 -27.71 -16.40 16.03
C LYS A 349 -27.11 -17.78 16.27
N ALA A 350 -26.90 -18.57 15.21
CA ALA A 350 -26.25 -19.87 15.32
C ALA A 350 -24.75 -19.77 15.69
N LEU A 351 -24.14 -18.61 15.43
CA LEU A 351 -22.75 -18.30 15.74
C LEU A 351 -22.59 -17.55 17.08
N GLY A 352 -23.68 -17.37 17.83
CA GLY A 352 -23.68 -16.67 19.12
C GLY A 352 -23.84 -15.14 19.03
N PHE A 353 -24.15 -14.59 17.86
CA PHE A 353 -24.28 -13.15 17.65
C PHE A 353 -25.73 -12.71 17.41
N PRO A 354 -26.16 -11.54 17.95
CA PRO A 354 -27.52 -11.03 17.76
C PRO A 354 -27.81 -10.68 16.29
N CYS A 355 -29.09 -10.48 15.97
CA CYS A 355 -29.50 -9.96 14.66
C CYS A 355 -29.43 -8.46 14.66
N CYS A 356 -28.97 -7.90 13.55
CA CYS A 356 -29.04 -6.47 13.36
C CYS A 356 -30.49 -6.01 13.24
N VAL A 357 -30.82 -4.86 13.83
CA VAL A 357 -32.05 -4.15 13.46
C VAL A 357 -31.90 -3.60 12.05
N ASN A 358 -33.00 -3.55 11.29
CA ASN A 358 -33.06 -3.37 9.83
C ASN A 358 -32.51 -2.02 9.29
N LYS A 359 -31.76 -1.26 10.10
CA LYS A 359 -31.22 0.08 9.82
C LYS A 359 -29.70 0.21 10.01
N SER A 360 -28.98 -0.82 10.46
CA SER A 360 -27.51 -0.74 10.55
C SER A 360 -26.84 -0.79 9.17
N ILE A 361 -25.66 -0.19 9.04
CA ILE A 361 -24.83 -0.24 7.82
C ILE A 361 -24.09 -1.59 7.78
N VAL A 362 -23.85 -2.15 6.60
CA VAL A 362 -23.03 -3.37 6.45
C VAL A 362 -21.58 -3.00 6.77
N ALA A 363 -21.04 -3.59 7.84
CA ALA A 363 -19.65 -3.36 8.27
C ALA A 363 -18.69 -4.37 7.65
N PHE A 364 -19.16 -5.59 7.39
CA PHE A 364 -18.34 -6.69 6.89
C PHE A 364 -19.23 -7.76 6.21
N THR A 365 -18.69 -8.58 5.32
CA THR A 365 -19.43 -9.70 4.68
C THR A 365 -18.51 -10.89 4.54
N ASP A 366 -18.97 -12.05 4.98
CA ASP A 366 -18.23 -13.32 4.87
C ASP A 366 -19.09 -14.41 4.20
N GLU A 367 -18.64 -15.66 4.29
CA GLU A 367 -19.33 -16.84 3.78
C GLU A 367 -20.66 -17.15 4.49
N ASN A 368 -20.86 -16.62 5.71
CA ASN A 368 -22.08 -16.83 6.50
C ASN A 368 -23.13 -15.73 6.20
N GLY A 369 -22.69 -14.50 5.91
CA GLY A 369 -23.55 -13.43 5.41
C GLY A 369 -23.03 -12.02 5.71
N GLN A 370 -23.94 -11.03 5.64
CA GLN A 370 -23.62 -9.63 5.92
C GLN A 370 -23.64 -9.33 7.42
N TRP A 371 -22.55 -8.79 7.95
CA TRP A 371 -22.40 -8.36 9.33
C TRP A 371 -22.59 -6.84 9.48
N GLY A 372 -23.20 -6.42 10.58
CA GLY A 372 -23.29 -5.04 11.03
C GLY A 372 -22.68 -4.87 12.43
N VAL A 373 -22.49 -3.62 12.85
CA VAL A 373 -22.06 -3.28 14.20
C VAL A 373 -23.09 -2.35 14.83
N GLU A 374 -23.65 -2.74 15.96
CA GLU A 374 -24.66 -1.99 16.72
C GLU A 374 -24.24 -1.92 18.19
N ASN A 375 -24.20 -0.72 18.76
CA ASN A 375 -23.77 -0.49 20.15
C ASN A 375 -22.42 -1.16 20.50
N ASN A 376 -21.44 -1.04 19.59
CA ASN A 376 -20.12 -1.68 19.66
C ASN A 376 -20.13 -3.23 19.68
N ASN A 377 -21.25 -3.87 19.31
CA ASN A 377 -21.36 -5.34 19.22
C ASN A 377 -21.66 -5.78 17.78
N TRP A 378 -21.09 -6.92 17.40
CA TRP A 378 -21.34 -7.56 16.10
C TRP A 378 -22.75 -8.14 16.03
N CYS A 379 -23.42 -7.94 14.89
CA CYS A 379 -24.73 -8.51 14.60
C CYS A 379 -24.79 -9.02 13.15
N GLY A 380 -25.61 -10.04 12.89
CA GLY A 380 -25.85 -10.53 11.52
C GLY A 380 -27.09 -9.90 10.92
N LYS A 381 -26.97 -9.46 9.67
CA LYS A 381 -28.12 -8.94 8.92
C LYS A 381 -28.98 -10.08 8.38
N PRO A 382 -30.31 -9.99 8.54
CA PRO A 382 -31.22 -10.95 7.93
C PRO A 382 -31.06 -10.92 6.40
N ASN A 383 -30.94 -12.10 5.78
CA ASN A 383 -30.95 -12.21 4.32
C ASN A 383 -32.34 -11.84 3.79
N THR A 384 -32.56 -10.57 3.47
CA THR A 384 -33.74 -10.14 2.74
C THR A 384 -33.54 -10.50 1.27
N ASN A 385 -34.13 -11.61 0.85
CA ASN A 385 -34.18 -12.04 -0.54
C ASN A 385 -34.76 -10.94 -1.44
N ASN A 386 -33.93 -10.21 -2.20
CA ASN A 386 -34.11 -10.07 -3.65
C ASN A 386 -32.88 -9.49 -4.36
N LYS A 387 -32.65 -9.95 -5.59
CA LYS A 387 -31.43 -9.84 -6.39
C LYS A 387 -31.04 -8.39 -6.78
N ASN A 388 -29.78 -8.05 -6.50
CA ASN A 388 -28.87 -7.08 -7.15
C ASN A 388 -29.48 -5.87 -7.88
N CYS A 389 -30.24 -5.01 -7.22
CA CYS A 389 -30.52 -3.69 -7.79
C CYS A 389 -30.65 -2.63 -6.71
N TRP A 390 -29.60 -1.81 -6.62
CA TRP A 390 -29.46 -0.75 -5.63
C TRP A 390 -30.46 0.40 -5.85
N ALA A 391 -30.82 0.71 -7.10
CA ALA A 391 -31.69 1.85 -7.43
C ALA A 391 -33.14 1.70 -6.95
N THR A 392 -33.60 0.46 -6.69
CA THR A 392 -34.94 0.23 -6.12
C THR A 392 -35.08 0.80 -4.72
N ALA A 393 -33.99 0.84 -3.94
CA ALA A 393 -33.97 1.48 -2.63
C ALA A 393 -34.17 3.00 -2.70
N LEU A 394 -33.91 3.61 -3.87
CA LEU A 394 -34.08 5.04 -4.12
C LEU A 394 -35.40 5.36 -4.85
N GLY A 395 -36.27 4.36 -5.04
CA GLY A 395 -37.57 4.52 -5.71
C GLY A 395 -37.53 4.42 -7.24
N TYR A 396 -36.38 4.04 -7.82
CA TYR A 396 -36.20 3.89 -9.27
C TYR A 396 -36.22 2.42 -9.69
N LYS A 397 -36.62 2.15 -10.94
CA LYS A 397 -36.61 0.80 -11.49
C LYS A 397 -35.18 0.37 -11.86
N CYS A 398 -34.97 -0.93 -11.95
CA CYS A 398 -33.75 -1.49 -12.51
C CYS A 398 -33.84 -1.49 -14.02
N CYS A 399 -32.71 -1.27 -14.71
CA CYS A 399 -32.70 -1.33 -16.16
C CYS A 399 -32.93 -2.78 -16.64
N SER A 400 -33.72 -2.94 -17.71
CA SER A 400 -34.42 -4.20 -18.04
C SER A 400 -33.59 -5.40 -18.52
N THR A 401 -32.27 -5.30 -18.78
CA THR A 401 -31.24 -6.39 -18.82
C THR A 401 -29.89 -5.91 -19.39
N SER A 402 -28.86 -6.77 -19.27
CA SER A 402 -27.47 -6.48 -18.89
C SER A 402 -26.40 -7.05 -19.87
N THR A 403 -26.30 -6.49 -21.06
CA THR A 403 -25.10 -6.63 -21.92
C THR A 403 -24.91 -5.35 -22.71
N CYS A 404 -23.77 -4.68 -22.49
CA CYS A 404 -23.29 -3.49 -23.21
C CYS A 404 -24.15 -2.22 -23.05
N ARG A 405 -24.23 -1.68 -21.84
CA ARG A 405 -24.64 -0.27 -21.66
C ARG A 405 -23.48 0.58 -21.20
N ASN A 406 -23.32 1.74 -21.85
CA ASN A 406 -22.51 2.82 -21.33
C ASN A 406 -23.39 3.63 -20.39
N ALA A 407 -22.98 3.75 -19.13
CA ALA A 407 -23.68 4.58 -18.15
C ALA A 407 -23.79 6.02 -18.68
N GLN A 408 -25.00 6.57 -18.67
CA GLN A 408 -25.25 7.97 -19.04
C GLN A 408 -24.81 8.91 -17.92
N TYR A 409 -24.87 8.42 -16.68
CA TYR A 409 -24.54 9.18 -15.50
C TYR A 409 -24.04 8.23 -14.40
N SER A 410 -23.21 8.72 -13.50
CA SER A 410 -22.72 7.93 -12.36
C SER A 410 -22.55 8.85 -11.16
N ASP A 411 -23.04 8.40 -10.02
CA ASP A 411 -22.93 9.09 -8.74
C ASP A 411 -22.49 8.13 -7.62
N GLN A 412 -22.66 8.55 -6.37
CA GLN A 412 -22.31 7.79 -5.19
C GLN A 412 -23.18 6.55 -4.97
N ASP A 413 -24.37 6.49 -5.56
CA ASP A 413 -25.32 5.40 -5.39
C ASP A 413 -25.11 4.31 -6.45
N GLY A 414 -24.72 4.69 -7.67
CA GLY A 414 -24.25 3.74 -8.68
C GLY A 414 -24.28 4.29 -10.11
N GLN A 415 -24.33 3.38 -11.09
CA GLN A 415 -24.38 3.73 -12.52
C GLN A 415 -25.82 3.82 -13.04
N TRP A 416 -26.17 4.96 -13.59
CA TRP A 416 -27.52 5.26 -14.07
C TRP A 416 -27.61 5.23 -15.60
N ASP A 417 -28.77 4.83 -16.10
CA ASP A 417 -29.16 4.91 -17.51
C ASP A 417 -30.63 5.38 -17.63
N VAL A 418 -31.09 5.67 -18.85
CA VAL A 418 -32.46 6.14 -19.13
C VAL A 418 -33.18 5.15 -20.06
N GLU A 419 -34.23 4.53 -19.56
CA GLU A 419 -35.12 3.65 -20.33
C GLU A 419 -36.51 4.28 -20.45
N ASN A 420 -37.04 4.37 -21.68
CA ASN A 420 -38.38 4.93 -21.96
C ASN A 420 -38.59 6.32 -21.34
N GLY A 421 -37.54 7.15 -21.29
CA GLY A 421 -37.57 8.50 -20.70
C GLY A 421 -37.55 8.53 -19.17
N GLN A 422 -37.29 7.42 -18.49
CA GLN A 422 -37.21 7.33 -17.03
C GLN A 422 -35.84 6.81 -16.59
N TRP A 423 -35.31 7.35 -15.48
CA TRP A 423 -34.06 6.90 -14.88
C TRP A 423 -34.18 5.49 -14.31
N CYS A 424 -33.17 4.67 -14.59
CA CYS A 424 -33.03 3.32 -14.05
C CYS A 424 -31.59 3.05 -13.58
N GLY A 425 -31.45 2.17 -12.58
CA GLY A 425 -30.14 1.74 -12.09
C GLY A 425 -29.62 0.50 -12.81
N ILE A 426 -28.35 0.54 -13.22
CA ILE A 426 -27.67 -0.61 -13.85
C ILE A 426 -27.28 -1.61 -12.75
N SER A 427 -27.75 -2.85 -12.90
CA SER A 427 -27.42 -3.97 -12.00
C SER A 427 -26.24 -4.78 -12.54
N THR A 428 -25.24 -5.04 -11.70
CA THR A 428 -24.17 -5.98 -12.01
C THR A 428 -24.67 -7.41 -11.80
N ALA A 429 -25.13 -8.04 -12.88
CA ALA A 429 -25.32 -9.49 -12.91
C ALA A 429 -23.98 -10.15 -13.29
N ASN A 430 -23.55 -11.12 -12.46
CA ASN A 430 -22.34 -11.95 -12.59
C ASN A 430 -21.78 -12.12 -14.02
N THR A 431 -20.54 -11.68 -14.24
CA THR A 431 -19.72 -12.12 -15.39
C THR A 431 -18.65 -13.09 -14.90
N LEU A 432 -19.06 -14.34 -14.63
CA LEU A 432 -18.20 -15.50 -14.90
C LEU A 432 -18.43 -15.87 -16.38
N PHE A 433 -17.37 -16.27 -17.08
CA PHE A 433 -17.23 -16.53 -18.54
C PHE A 433 -16.88 -15.33 -19.42
N LEU A 434 -15.58 -15.17 -19.69
CA LEU A 434 -14.98 -15.50 -21.01
C LEU A 434 -13.47 -15.76 -20.80
N MET A 435 -13.12 -17.04 -20.65
CA MET A 435 -11.78 -17.53 -21.02
C MET A 435 -11.71 -17.64 -22.54
N ASN A 436 -10.51 -17.44 -23.09
CA ASN A 436 -10.05 -17.77 -24.45
C ASN A 436 -10.68 -16.98 -25.59
N VAL A 437 -10.00 -15.91 -26.03
CA VAL A 437 -9.39 -15.78 -27.37
C VAL A 437 -8.32 -14.69 -27.26
N PHE A 438 -7.06 -15.06 -27.49
CA PHE A 438 -5.91 -14.31 -28.07
C PHE A 438 -4.60 -14.90 -27.55
N ASP A 439 -4.43 -16.21 -27.77
CA ASP A 439 -3.15 -16.75 -28.20
C ASP A 439 -3.07 -16.55 -29.73
N ASN A 440 -1.90 -16.13 -30.21
CA ASN A 440 -1.54 -15.68 -31.56
C ASN A 440 -1.74 -14.18 -31.83
N PHE A 441 -0.78 -13.34 -31.44
CA PHE A 441 0.28 -12.83 -32.33
C PHE A 441 1.35 -12.09 -31.53
#